data_AF-A0A515A5B1-F1
#
_entry.id   AF-A0A515A5B1-F1
#
_cell.length_a   1.000
_cell.length_b   1.000
_cell.length_c   1.000
_cell.angle_alpha   90.00
_cell.angle_beta   90.00
_cell.angle_gamma   90.00
#
_symmetry.space_group_name_H-M   'P 1'
#
loop_
_entity.id
_entity.type
_entity.pdbx_description
1 polymer ?
#
loop_
_entity_poly.entity_id
_entity_poly.type
_entity_poly.pdbx_seq_one_letter_code
_entity_poly.pdbx_strand_id
1 'polypeptide(L)'
;MSVAEELHKTIDELSEEQQQELLETVRQFLQEQSVVKEDNSTYQTLLKELLTKRYEQYKAHPETGISAEDASQRIRLKYGWSK
;
A
#
# COMPACT_ATOMS: atom_id res chain seq x y z
N MET A 1 2.85 -19.91 13.29
CA MET A 1 1.85 -20.29 12.26
C MET A 1 1.39 -19.03 11.58
N SER A 2 1.22 -19.06 10.27
CA SER A 2 0.78 -17.91 9.49
C SER A 2 -0.74 -17.76 9.57
N VAL A 3 -1.25 -16.52 9.55
CA VAL A 3 -2.69 -16.22 9.53
C VAL A 3 -3.41 -16.95 8.38
N ALA A 4 -2.71 -17.17 7.26
CA ALA A 4 -3.24 -17.92 6.13
C ALA A 4 -3.47 -19.41 6.42
N GLU A 5 -2.59 -20.04 7.21
CA GLU A 5 -2.71 -21.45 7.58
C GLU A 5 -3.89 -21.69 8.54
N GLU A 6 -4.10 -20.76 9.48
CA GLU A 6 -5.23 -20.80 10.40
C GLU A 6 -6.57 -20.61 9.67
N LEU A 7 -6.60 -19.71 8.67
CA LEU A 7 -7.76 -19.47 7.81
C LEU A 7 -8.12 -20.69 6.96
N HIS A 8 -7.13 -21.34 6.32
CA HIS A 8 -7.39 -22.54 5.54
C HIS A 8 -7.98 -23.66 6.40
N LYS A 9 -7.44 -23.86 7.60
CA LYS A 9 -7.94 -24.87 8.53
C LYS A 9 -9.38 -24.57 8.97
N THR A 10 -9.70 -23.32 9.27
CA THR A 10 -11.07 -22.95 9.66
C THR A 10 -12.05 -23.09 8.50
N ILE A 11 -11.63 -22.85 7.26
CA ILE A 11 -12.46 -23.06 6.07
C ILE A 11 -12.72 -24.55 5.82
N ASP A 12 -11.70 -25.40 6.00
CA ASP A 12 -11.81 -26.85 5.81
C ASP A 12 -12.70 -27.53 6.87
N GLU A 13 -12.89 -26.88 8.03
CA GLU A 13 -13.78 -27.35 9.11
C GLU A 13 -15.26 -26.98 8.89
N LEU A 14 -15.58 -26.14 7.89
CA LEU A 14 -16.94 -25.75 7.54
C LEU A 14 -17.64 -26.80 6.66
N SER A 15 -18.97 -26.88 6.75
CA SER A 15 -19.77 -27.68 5.82
C SER A 15 -19.81 -27.05 4.41
N GLU A 16 -20.12 -27.84 3.37
CA GLU A 16 -20.20 -27.34 2.00
C GLU A 16 -21.18 -26.16 1.85
N GLU A 17 -22.29 -26.18 2.60
CA GLU A 17 -23.29 -25.09 2.62
C GLU A 17 -22.71 -23.81 3.26
N GLN A 18 -21.96 -23.95 4.36
CA GLN A 18 -21.31 -22.81 5.03
C GLN A 18 -20.15 -22.24 4.20
N GLN A 19 -19.44 -23.09 3.46
CA GLN A 19 -18.41 -22.64 2.52
C GLN A 19 -19.01 -21.84 1.35
N GLN A 20 -20.18 -22.26 0.84
CA GLN A 20 -20.90 -21.51 -0.18
C GLN A 20 -21.39 -20.15 0.33
N GLU A 21 -21.98 -20.11 1.53
CA GLU A 21 -22.41 -18.86 2.17
C GLU A 21 -21.22 -17.91 2.41
N LEU A 22 -20.09 -18.44 2.87
CA LEU A 22 -18.86 -17.66 3.06
C LEU A 22 -18.33 -17.12 1.72
N LEU A 23 -18.35 -17.92 0.66
CA LEU A 23 -17.97 -17.47 -0.68
C LEU A 23 -18.89 -16.36 -1.22
N GLU A 24 -20.20 -16.46 -1.01
CA GLU A 24 -21.15 -15.42 -1.40
C GLU A 24 -20.94 -14.13 -0.60
N THR A 25 -20.74 -14.25 0.71
CA THR A 25 -20.48 -13.10 1.60
C THR A 25 -19.18 -12.40 1.22
N VAL A 26 -18.11 -13.16 0.94
CA VAL A 26 -16.82 -12.62 0.49
C VAL A 26 -16.96 -11.94 -0.88
N ARG A 27 -17.71 -12.52 -1.81
CA ARG A 27 -17.97 -11.89 -3.12
C ARG A 27 -18.71 -10.58 -2.97
N GLN A 28 -19.73 -10.52 -2.12
CA GLN A 28 -20.49 -9.31 -1.85
C GLN A 28 -19.60 -8.24 -1.20
N PHE A 29 -18.80 -8.61 -0.20
CA PHE A 29 -17.85 -7.71 0.44
C PHE A 29 -16.80 -7.15 -0.53
N LEU A 30 -16.25 -7.97 -1.43
CA LEU A 30 -15.29 -7.53 -2.45
C LEU A 30 -15.93 -6.63 -3.51
N GLN A 31 -17.18 -6.91 -3.89
CA GLN A 31 -17.95 -6.04 -4.79
C GLN A 31 -18.23 -4.68 -4.13
N GLU A 32 -18.60 -4.66 -2.85
CA GLU A 32 -18.82 -3.44 -2.08
C GLU A 32 -17.51 -2.66 -1.87
N GLN A 33 -16.39 -3.34 -1.64
CA GLN A 33 -15.06 -2.70 -1.57
C GLN A 33 -14.61 -2.11 -2.91
N SER A 34 -15.00 -2.68 -4.05
CA SER A 34 -14.67 -2.13 -5.37
C SER A 34 -15.29 -0.73 -5.62
N VAL A 35 -16.23 -0.32 -4.77
CA VAL A 35 -16.87 1.02 -4.80
C VAL A 35 -16.12 2.03 -3.92
N VAL A 36 -15.09 1.64 -3.17
CA VAL A 36 -14.10 2.59 -2.66
C VAL A 36 -13.17 2.97 -3.81
N LYS A 37 -13.73 3.67 -4.81
CA LYS A 37 -12.99 4.70 -5.53
C LYS A 37 -12.57 5.69 -4.47
N GLU A 38 -11.42 5.45 -3.85
CA GLU A 38 -10.70 6.51 -3.15
C GLU A 38 -10.70 7.69 -4.10
N ASP A 39 -11.33 8.78 -3.68
CA ASP A 39 -11.28 10.07 -4.35
C ASP A 39 -9.84 10.59 -4.20
N ASN A 40 -8.94 9.92 -4.91
CA ASN A 40 -7.49 10.10 -4.90
C ASN A 40 -7.12 11.39 -5.66
N SER A 41 -8.10 12.14 -6.16
CA SER A 41 -7.92 13.42 -6.84
C SER A 41 -7.19 14.42 -5.94
N THR A 42 -7.57 14.50 -4.66
CA THR A 42 -6.93 15.38 -3.67
C THR A 42 -5.49 14.94 -3.38
N TYR A 43 -5.27 13.63 -3.19
CA TYR A 43 -3.93 13.09 -2.94
C TYR A 43 -3.00 13.25 -4.15
N GLN A 44 -3.49 12.95 -5.36
CA GLN A 44 -2.74 13.13 -6.61
C GLN A 44 -2.41 14.61 -6.85
N THR A 45 -3.33 15.52 -6.52
CA THR A 45 -3.08 16.97 -6.60
C THR A 45 -1.99 17.39 -5.63
N LEU A 46 -2.08 16.97 -4.37
CA LEU A 46 -1.07 17.25 -3.35
C LEU A 46 0.31 16.68 -3.75
N LEU A 47 0.34 15.45 -4.25
CA LEU A 47 1.56 14.79 -4.68
C LEU A 47 2.22 15.53 -5.85
N LYS A 48 1.41 15.99 -6.82
CA LYS A 48 1.89 16.78 -7.96
C LYS A 48 2.47 18.12 -7.51
N GLU A 49 1.83 18.82 -6.58
CA GLU A 49 2.37 20.07 -6.02
C GLU A 49 3.70 19.87 -5.31
N LEU A 50 3.82 18.83 -4.48
CA LEU A 50 5.05 18.54 -3.74
C LEU A 50 6.20 18.18 -4.67
N LEU A 51 5.95 17.37 -5.71
CA LEU A 51 6.95 17.02 -6.71
C LEU A 51 7.41 18.25 -7.51
N THR A 52 6.47 19.13 -7.87
CA THR A 52 6.78 20.37 -8.61
C THR A 52 7.66 21.30 -7.77
N LYS A 53 7.29 21.54 -6.50
CA LYS A 53 8.09 22.35 -5.57
C LYS A 53 9.50 21.78 -5.38
N ARG A 54 9.61 20.45 -5.24
CA ARG A 54 10.91 19.79 -5.10
C ARG A 54 11.77 19.93 -6.35
N TYR A 55 11.16 19.84 -7.54
CA TYR A 55 11.86 20.05 -8.81
C TYR A 55 12.37 21.48 -8.96
N GLU A 56 11.56 22.48 -8.63
CA GLU A 56 11.96 23.89 -8.67
C GLU A 56 13.09 24.17 -7.67
N GLN A 57 13.01 23.61 -6.46
CA GLN A 57 14.07 23.71 -5.47
C GLN A 57 15.37 23.07 -5.95
N TYR A 58 15.31 21.90 -6.57
CA TYR A 58 16.48 21.24 -7.17
C TYR A 58 17.08 22.07 -8.31
N LYS A 59 16.23 22.69 -9.15
CA LYS A 59 16.67 23.57 -10.24
C LYS A 59 17.37 24.83 -9.72
N ALA A 60 16.89 25.40 -8.62
CA ALA A 60 17.46 26.58 -7.99
C ALA A 60 18.74 26.27 -7.18
N HIS A 61 18.80 25.07 -6.58
CA HIS A 61 19.85 24.63 -5.68
C HIS A 61 20.27 23.18 -5.97
N PRO A 62 20.98 22.93 -7.09
CA PRO A 62 21.38 21.57 -7.49
C PRO A 62 22.25 20.86 -6.44
N GLU A 63 22.95 21.62 -5.60
CA GLU A 63 23.72 21.15 -4.44
C GLU A 63 22.87 20.54 -3.31
N THR A 64 21.57 20.88 -3.25
CA THR A 64 20.62 20.27 -2.30
C THR A 64 20.02 18.96 -2.81
N GLY A 65 20.43 18.55 -4.01
CA GLY A 65 20.09 17.28 -4.62
C GLY A 65 20.57 16.09 -3.82
N ILE A 66 19.70 15.54 -2.98
CA ILE A 66 19.95 14.21 -2.38
C ILE A 66 19.86 13.18 -3.51
N SER A 67 20.99 12.57 -3.87
CA SER A 67 21.03 11.45 -4.80
C SER A 67 20.04 10.37 -4.36
N ALA A 68 19.42 9.67 -5.33
CA ALA A 68 18.56 8.53 -5.03
C ALA A 68 19.26 7.52 -4.11
N GLU A 69 20.57 7.36 -4.28
CA GLU A 69 21.40 6.46 -3.48
C GLU A 69 21.53 6.92 -2.02
N ASP A 70 21.75 8.22 -1.80
CA ASP A 70 21.83 8.82 -0.46
C ASP A 70 20.46 8.81 0.25
N ALA A 71 19.37 9.03 -0.50
CA ALA A 71 18.00 8.90 0.01
C ALA A 71 17.69 7.45 0.41
N SER A 72 18.01 6.48 -0.44
CA SER A 72 17.84 5.06 -0.15
C SER A 72 18.70 4.60 1.02
N GLN A 73 19.90 5.16 1.19
CA GLN A 73 20.77 4.86 2.33
C GLN A 73 20.21 5.43 3.64
N ARG A 74 19.71 6.67 3.65
CA ARG A 74 19.03 7.26 4.81
C ARG A 74 17.79 6.48 5.23
N ILE A 75 16.99 6.02 4.28
CA ILE A 75 15.82 5.17 4.55
C ILE A 75 16.28 3.84 5.17
N ARG A 76 17.27 3.18 4.58
CA ARG A 76 17.81 1.93 5.13
C ARG A 76 18.33 2.08 6.54
N LEU A 77 19.03 3.19 6.84
CA LEU A 77 19.52 3.49 8.20
C LEU A 77 18.37 3.76 9.17
N LYS A 78 17.37 4.56 8.78
CA LYS A 78 16.22 4.91 9.63
C LYS A 78 15.40 3.68 10.06
N TYR A 79 15.24 2.70 9.17
CA TYR A 79 14.44 1.50 9.42
C TYR A 79 15.28 0.27 9.78
N GLY A 80 16.59 0.41 9.97
CA GLY A 80 17.47 -0.71 10.34
C GLY A 80 17.59 -1.79 9.26
N TRP A 81 17.36 -1.44 7.99
CA TRP A 81 17.52 -2.34 6.83
C TRP A 81 18.96 -2.39 6.30
N SER A 82 19.86 -1.65 6.93
CA SER A 82 21.30 -1.77 6.73
C SER A 82 21.79 -3.01 7.47
N LYS A 83 22.07 -4.11 6.75
CA LYS A 83 22.87 -5.22 7.28
C LYS A 83 24.32 -4.80 7.45
#